data_AF-A0AAD5QX23-F1
#
_entry.id   AF-A0AAD5QX23-F1
#
_cell.length_a   1.000
_cell.length_b   1.000
_cell.length_c   1.000
_cell.angle_alpha   90.00
_cell.angle_beta   90.00
_cell.angle_gamma   90.00
#
_symmetry.space_group_name_H-M   'P 1'
#
loop_
_entity.id
_entity.type
_entity.pdbx_description
1 polymer ?
#
loop_
_entity_poly.entity_id
_entity_poly.type
_entity_poly.pdbx_seq_one_letter_code
_entity_poly.pdbx_strand_id
1 'polypeptide(L)'
;MALAQAIVVNRMSREWRVFERKQSSSLKELRRQLRSDPLAEAQLEILKLFEDCQSAPLGIHRLLEISSADGTSANPIGRWYAPSEVLSLVKKALRLSLSPLTSDLSLLLAVDGQVVAGDAERESHAWSKRLLLFVPLRLGTNRVNSLYKHHIWHMFSLRTCLGILGGKPDHSLYFIGCFGHDVIYLDPHVAHEYVPICTWDRSSFDGEEKREKRKHPLSTYHCRSFTKMAMKDMDPSCVVGFLFRSREEMDDSFRILNLNQVIDMDMGPGEGSNVLRIQSFLCDTMKHLCMIPAKK
;
A
#
# COMPACT_ATOMS: atom_id res chain seq x y z
N MET A 1 -0.32 -4.90 3.14
CA MET A 1 1.08 -4.39 3.11
C MET A 1 1.18 -2.89 2.82
N ALA A 2 0.71 -2.38 1.68
CA ALA A 2 0.81 -0.94 1.35
C ALA A 2 0.21 -0.01 2.43
N LEU A 3 -0.95 -0.37 3.00
CA LEU A 3 -1.53 0.40 4.11
C LEU A 3 -0.66 0.38 5.37
N ALA A 4 -0.10 -0.78 5.73
CA ALA A 4 0.81 -0.89 6.87
C ALA A 4 2.05 0.00 6.65
N GLN A 5 2.62 0.00 5.44
CA GLN A 5 3.70 0.92 5.07
C GLN A 5 3.29 2.38 5.24
N ALA A 6 2.06 2.74 4.84
CA ALA A 6 1.58 4.10 5.01
C ALA A 6 1.46 4.51 6.48
N ILE A 7 0.95 3.63 7.35
CA ILE A 7 0.86 3.88 8.79
C ILE A 7 2.27 3.98 9.40
N VAL A 8 3.21 3.12 9.01
CA VAL A 8 4.62 3.21 9.44
C VAL A 8 5.24 4.54 9.03
N VAL A 9 5.12 4.95 7.77
CA VAL A 9 5.64 6.24 7.29
C VAL A 9 4.98 7.41 8.02
N ASN A 10 3.70 7.28 8.33
CA ASN A 10 2.91 8.30 9.00
C ASN A 10 3.32 8.47 10.48
N ARG A 11 3.58 7.36 11.19
CA ARG A 11 3.79 7.35 12.65
C ARG A 11 5.24 7.25 13.06
N MET A 12 6.10 6.66 12.23
CA MET A 12 7.50 6.34 12.53
C MET A 12 8.49 6.98 11.54
N SER A 13 8.01 7.58 10.45
CA SER A 13 8.78 8.10 9.32
C SER A 13 9.28 7.03 8.33
N ARG A 14 9.66 7.49 7.13
CA ARG A 14 10.26 6.67 6.07
C ARG A 14 11.67 6.20 6.39
N GLU A 15 12.37 6.86 7.31
CA GLU A 15 13.75 6.52 7.69
C GLU A 15 13.83 5.45 8.78
N TRP A 16 12.71 5.15 9.43
CA TRP A 16 12.68 4.12 10.44
C TRP A 16 13.00 2.74 9.86
N ARG A 17 13.74 1.93 10.61
CA ARG A 17 14.17 0.59 10.22
C ARG A 17 13.97 -0.37 11.38
N VAL A 18 13.69 -1.62 11.03
CA VAL A 18 13.72 -2.74 11.97
C VAL A 18 15.16 -3.14 12.17
N PHE A 19 15.70 -2.97 13.38
CA PHE A 19 17.02 -3.46 13.73
C PHE A 19 16.90 -4.86 14.30
N GLU A 20 17.36 -5.87 13.56
CA GLU A 20 17.69 -7.17 14.16
C GLU A 20 18.99 -7.00 14.97
N ARG A 21 18.86 -6.78 16.28
CA ARG A 21 20.02 -6.83 17.16
C ARG A 21 20.56 -8.27 17.16
N LYS A 22 21.84 -8.42 16.83
CA LYS A 22 22.58 -9.70 16.85
C LYS A 22 22.23 -10.46 18.13
N GLN A 23 21.98 -11.77 18.03
CA GLN A 23 21.56 -12.68 19.10
C GLN A 23 22.59 -12.87 20.24
N SER A 24 23.41 -11.87 20.58
CA SER A 24 24.41 -11.95 21.65
C SER A 24 23.97 -11.35 22.98
N SER A 25 22.76 -10.79 23.07
CA SER A 25 22.22 -10.23 24.33
C SER A 25 21.16 -11.16 24.92
N SER A 26 21.33 -11.53 26.19
CA SER A 26 20.34 -12.27 26.99
C SER A 26 18.91 -11.78 26.75
N LEU A 27 17.95 -12.70 26.64
CA LEU A 27 16.51 -12.39 26.47
C LEU A 27 15.97 -11.43 27.56
N LYS A 28 16.62 -11.34 28.74
CA LYS A 28 16.31 -10.36 29.79
C LYS A 28 16.72 -8.93 29.40
N GLU A 29 17.87 -8.75 28.75
CA GLU A 29 18.37 -7.46 28.25
C GLU A 29 17.49 -6.96 27.09
N LEU A 30 17.13 -7.86 26.17
CA LEU A 30 16.24 -7.57 25.04
C LEU A 30 14.86 -7.07 25.52
N ARG A 31 14.30 -7.69 26.55
CA ARG A 31 13.01 -7.28 27.16
C ARG A 31 13.08 -5.96 27.90
N ARG A 32 14.22 -5.63 28.51
CA ARG A 32 14.40 -4.34 29.21
C ARG A 32 14.55 -3.19 28.21
N GLN A 33 15.20 -3.45 27.07
CA GLN A 33 15.40 -2.47 26.01
C GLN A 33 14.15 -2.29 25.12
N LEU A 34 13.42 -3.35 24.77
CA LEU A 34 12.15 -3.25 24.01
C LEU A 34 11.07 -2.46 24.77
N ARG A 35 11.01 -2.59 26.10
CA ARG A 35 10.11 -1.79 26.95
C ARG A 35 10.52 -0.33 27.09
N SER A 36 11.72 0.02 26.65
CA SER A 36 12.29 1.36 26.73
C SER A 36 12.33 2.07 25.37
N ASP A 37 12.02 1.39 24.27
CA ASP A 37 12.04 1.96 22.92
C ASP A 37 10.61 2.26 22.46
N PRO A 38 10.17 3.54 22.48
CA PRO A 38 8.84 3.93 22.04
C PRO A 38 8.52 3.50 20.60
N LEU A 39 9.53 3.34 19.74
CA LEU A 39 9.34 2.92 18.36
C LEU A 39 9.06 1.42 18.25
N ALA A 40 9.60 0.60 19.15
CA ALA A 40 9.29 -0.83 19.18
C ALA A 40 7.85 -1.07 19.66
N GLU A 41 7.38 -0.28 20.62
CA GLU A 41 5.97 -0.30 21.05
C GLU A 41 5.03 0.17 19.94
N ALA A 42 5.35 1.30 19.29
CA ALA A 42 4.59 1.79 18.14
C ALA A 42 4.51 0.76 17.00
N GLN A 43 5.58 0.02 16.73
CA GLN A 43 5.58 -1.06 15.75
C GLN A 43 4.57 -2.17 16.12
N LEU A 44 4.56 -2.60 17.38
CA LEU A 44 3.63 -3.63 17.85
C LEU A 44 2.18 -3.16 17.75
N GLU A 45 1.89 -1.91 18.13
CA GLU A 45 0.56 -1.33 18.01
C GLU A 45 0.09 -1.23 16.56
N ILE A 46 0.99 -0.90 15.61
CA ILE A 46 0.67 -0.95 14.18
C ILE A 46 0.34 -2.38 13.73
N LEU A 47 1.13 -3.37 14.16
CA LEU A 47 0.90 -4.77 13.76
C LEU A 47 -0.41 -5.32 14.32
N LYS A 48 -0.80 -4.95 15.55
CA LYS A 48 -2.10 -5.31 16.14
C LYS A 48 -3.28 -4.87 15.27
N LEU A 49 -3.12 -3.83 14.44
CA LEU A 49 -4.18 -3.40 13.50
C LEU A 49 -4.47 -4.43 12.41
N PHE A 50 -3.48 -5.24 12.03
CA PHE A 50 -3.53 -6.16 10.90
C PHE A 50 -3.52 -7.65 11.32
N GLU A 51 -3.60 -7.93 12.62
CA GLU A 51 -3.61 -9.30 13.13
C GLU A 51 -4.77 -10.10 12.55
N ASP A 52 -4.59 -11.42 12.37
CA ASP A 52 -5.63 -12.33 11.88
C ASP A 52 -6.64 -12.68 12.97
N CYS A 53 -7.27 -11.66 13.57
CA CYS A 53 -8.28 -11.79 14.61
C CYS A 53 -9.46 -10.84 14.35
N GLN A 54 -10.63 -11.14 14.93
CA GLN A 54 -11.86 -10.36 14.71
C GLN A 54 -11.79 -8.94 15.29
N SER A 55 -10.96 -8.72 16.32
CA SER A 55 -10.79 -7.40 16.94
C SER A 55 -9.86 -6.47 16.18
N ALA A 56 -9.08 -6.98 15.22
CA ALA A 56 -8.14 -6.18 14.45
C ALA A 56 -8.89 -5.30 13.42
N PRO A 57 -8.82 -3.96 13.51
CA PRO A 57 -9.64 -3.05 12.69
C PRO A 57 -9.28 -3.07 11.20
N LEU A 58 -8.09 -3.56 10.83
CA LEU A 58 -7.60 -3.65 9.46
C LEU A 58 -7.19 -5.08 9.08
N GLY A 59 -7.52 -6.07 9.93
CA GLY A 59 -7.23 -7.49 9.70
C GLY A 59 -8.16 -8.12 8.67
N ILE A 60 -7.80 -9.32 8.21
CA ILE A 60 -8.55 -10.05 7.17
C ILE A 60 -10.02 -10.28 7.56
N HIS A 61 -10.29 -10.60 8.82
CA HIS A 61 -11.65 -10.82 9.33
C HIS A 61 -12.52 -9.57 9.17
N ARG A 62 -11.97 -8.38 9.44
CA ARG A 62 -12.70 -7.12 9.30
C ARG A 62 -13.01 -6.79 7.84
N LEU A 63 -12.08 -7.07 6.92
CA LEU A 63 -12.33 -6.87 5.49
C LEU A 63 -13.43 -7.82 4.97
N LEU A 64 -13.43 -9.07 5.43
CA LEU A 64 -14.47 -10.05 5.08
C LEU A 64 -15.85 -9.68 5.66
N GLU A 65 -15.89 -9.19 6.89
CA GLU A 65 -17.11 -8.68 7.53
C GLU A 65 -17.73 -7.54 6.70
N ILE A 66 -16.91 -6.53 6.34
CA ILE A 66 -17.34 -5.41 5.50
C ILE A 66 -17.82 -5.92 4.13
N SER A 67 -17.07 -6.83 3.51
CA SER A 67 -17.44 -7.41 2.21
C SER A 67 -18.76 -8.18 2.25
N SER A 68 -19.08 -8.82 3.38
CA SER A 68 -20.30 -9.60 3.56
C SER A 68 -21.52 -8.70 3.81
N ALA A 69 -21.32 -7.58 4.50
CA ALA A 69 -22.36 -6.58 4.74
C ALA A 69 -22.81 -5.86 3.46
N ASP A 70 -21.94 -5.73 2.46
CA ASP A 70 -22.25 -5.10 1.17
C ASP A 70 -23.12 -5.97 0.23
N GLY A 71 -23.34 -7.25 0.54
CA GLY A 71 -24.21 -8.14 -0.25
C GLY A 71 -23.82 -9.62 -0.14
N THR A 72 -24.57 -10.38 0.67
CA THR A 72 -24.24 -11.75 1.08
C THR A 72 -24.19 -12.78 -0.06
N SER A 73 -24.83 -12.53 -1.21
CA SER A 73 -24.83 -13.47 -2.35
C SER A 73 -23.79 -13.18 -3.44
N ALA A 74 -23.20 -11.98 -3.45
CA ALA A 74 -22.29 -11.55 -4.52
C ALA A 74 -20.79 -11.77 -4.19
N ASN A 75 -20.46 -11.99 -2.92
CA ASN A 75 -19.08 -12.04 -2.44
C ASN A 75 -18.81 -13.28 -1.56
N PRO A 76 -18.66 -14.47 -2.14
CA PRO A 76 -18.31 -15.66 -1.36
C PRO A 76 -16.94 -15.51 -0.69
N ILE A 77 -16.82 -15.99 0.55
CA ILE A 77 -15.55 -16.07 1.26
C ILE A 77 -14.59 -16.97 0.47
N GLY A 78 -13.33 -16.54 0.35
CA GLY A 78 -12.29 -17.27 -0.37
C GLY A 78 -12.15 -16.88 -1.84
N ARG A 79 -12.97 -15.94 -2.35
CA ARG A 79 -12.72 -15.36 -3.67
C ARG A 79 -11.48 -14.47 -3.67
N TRP A 80 -10.86 -14.35 -4.85
CA TRP A 80 -9.86 -13.33 -5.10
C TRP A 80 -10.52 -11.97 -5.33
N TYR A 81 -9.84 -10.92 -4.89
CA TYR A 81 -10.28 -9.54 -5.06
C TYR A 81 -9.35 -8.81 -6.03
N ALA A 82 -9.94 -8.01 -6.91
CA ALA A 82 -9.16 -7.04 -7.68
C ALA A 82 -8.61 -5.94 -6.75
N PRO A 83 -7.48 -5.29 -7.09
CA PRO A 83 -6.90 -4.24 -6.27
C PRO A 83 -7.88 -3.11 -5.88
N SER A 84 -8.74 -2.68 -6.81
CA SER A 84 -9.76 -1.65 -6.57
C SER A 84 -10.82 -2.08 -5.56
N GLU A 85 -11.24 -3.35 -5.60
CA GLU A 85 -12.21 -3.91 -4.65
C GLU A 85 -11.62 -3.93 -3.23
N VAL A 86 -10.40 -4.46 -3.07
CA VAL A 86 -9.72 -4.47 -1.75
C VAL A 86 -9.55 -3.06 -1.22
N LEU A 87 -9.15 -2.10 -2.07
CA LEU A 87 -8.97 -0.72 -1.65
C LEU A 87 -10.29 -0.05 -1.21
N SER A 88 -11.43 -0.42 -1.82
CA SER A 88 -12.75 0.02 -1.36
C SER A 88 -13.09 -0.55 0.04
N LEU A 89 -12.82 -1.83 0.27
CA LEU A 89 -13.00 -2.45 1.59
C LEU A 89 -12.08 -1.80 2.64
N VAL A 90 -10.81 -1.58 2.29
CA VAL A 90 -9.83 -0.90 3.14
C VAL A 90 -10.24 0.53 3.45
N LYS A 91 -10.81 1.27 2.48
CA LYS A 91 -11.36 2.60 2.70
C LYS A 91 -12.47 2.59 3.75
N LYS A 92 -13.39 1.63 3.67
CA LYS A 92 -14.44 1.43 4.68
C LYS A 92 -13.85 1.05 6.03
N ALA A 93 -12.90 0.12 6.06
CA ALA A 93 -12.23 -0.30 7.29
C ALA A 93 -11.52 0.87 7.99
N LEU A 94 -10.82 1.73 7.23
CA LEU A 94 -10.18 2.94 7.76
C LEU A 94 -11.19 3.91 8.36
N ARG A 95 -12.34 4.13 7.71
CA ARG A 95 -13.41 5.00 8.23
C ARG A 95 -14.04 4.47 9.51
N LEU A 96 -14.15 3.14 9.63
CA LEU A 96 -14.72 2.47 10.80
C LEU A 96 -13.69 2.23 11.92
N SER A 97 -12.40 2.39 11.64
CA SER A 97 -11.33 2.16 12.61
C SER A 97 -11.37 3.24 13.71
N LEU A 98 -11.45 2.78 14.95
CA LEU A 98 -11.35 3.64 16.14
C LEU A 98 -9.90 3.82 16.61
N SER A 99 -8.93 3.24 15.91
CA SER A 99 -7.53 3.33 16.30
C SER A 99 -7.00 4.77 16.15
N PRO A 100 -6.33 5.32 17.19
CA PRO A 100 -5.63 6.59 17.07
C PRO A 100 -4.55 6.61 15.99
N LEU A 101 -4.05 5.44 15.57
CA LEU A 101 -3.02 5.31 14.52
C LEU A 101 -3.55 5.57 13.11
N THR A 102 -4.87 5.52 12.92
CA THR A 102 -5.55 5.69 11.62
C THR A 102 -6.47 6.89 11.56
N SER A 103 -6.68 7.60 12.67
CA SER A 103 -7.68 8.68 12.79
C SER A 103 -7.43 9.88 11.87
N ASP A 104 -6.17 10.11 11.51
CA ASP A 104 -5.70 11.18 10.65
C ASP A 104 -5.50 10.73 9.19
N LEU A 105 -5.89 9.50 8.83
CA LEU A 105 -5.76 8.97 7.49
C LEU A 105 -7.10 8.99 6.76
N SER A 106 -7.04 9.29 5.47
CA SER A 106 -8.15 9.19 4.51
C SER A 106 -7.68 8.45 3.27
N LEU A 107 -8.59 7.82 2.52
CA LEU A 107 -8.22 7.05 1.33
C LEU A 107 -9.06 7.48 0.13
N LEU A 108 -8.38 7.92 -0.93
CA LEU A 108 -8.95 8.20 -2.24
C LEU A 108 -8.48 7.15 -3.25
N LEU A 109 -9.44 6.50 -3.89
CA LEU A 109 -9.19 5.64 -5.06
C LEU A 109 -9.56 6.44 -6.30
N ALA A 110 -8.58 6.70 -7.15
CA ALA A 110 -8.79 7.38 -8.43
C ALA A 110 -9.63 6.52 -9.37
N VAL A 111 -10.43 7.17 -10.21
CA VAL A 111 -11.26 6.52 -11.24
C VAL A 111 -10.63 6.82 -12.60
N ASP A 112 -10.53 5.79 -13.46
CA ASP A 112 -9.98 5.90 -14.82
C ASP A 112 -8.56 6.50 -14.90
N GLY A 113 -7.75 6.29 -13.85
CA GLY A 113 -6.40 6.86 -13.76
C GLY A 113 -6.37 8.39 -13.65
N GLN A 114 -7.51 9.00 -13.31
CA GLN A 114 -7.67 10.46 -13.17
C GLN A 114 -7.75 10.86 -11.71
N VAL A 115 -6.98 11.89 -11.34
CA VAL A 115 -7.00 12.48 -10.01
C VAL A 115 -7.48 13.91 -10.12
N VAL A 116 -8.63 14.21 -9.51
CA VAL A 116 -9.18 15.56 -9.44
C VAL A 116 -8.73 16.19 -8.13
N ALA A 117 -8.07 17.35 -8.19
CA ALA A 117 -7.53 18.00 -7.00
C ALA A 117 -8.63 18.31 -5.95
N GLY A 118 -9.80 18.77 -6.41
CA GLY A 118 -10.94 19.00 -5.52
C GLY A 118 -11.45 17.74 -4.82
N ASP A 119 -11.30 16.55 -5.41
CA ASP A 119 -11.72 15.28 -4.79
C ASP A 119 -10.73 14.87 -3.70
N ALA A 120 -9.43 15.08 -3.93
CA ALA A 120 -8.38 14.92 -2.94
C ALA A 120 -8.59 15.85 -1.74
N GLU A 121 -8.93 17.12 -1.99
CA GLU A 121 -9.22 18.10 -0.95
C GLU A 121 -10.48 17.74 -0.15
N ARG A 122 -11.54 17.25 -0.80
CA ARG A 122 -12.76 16.78 -0.10
C ARG A 122 -12.51 15.52 0.73
N GLU A 123 -11.85 14.50 0.17
CA GLU A 123 -11.59 13.24 0.88
C GLU A 123 -10.64 13.42 2.07
N SER A 124 -9.67 14.32 1.94
CA SER A 124 -8.75 14.71 3.03
C SER A 124 -9.37 15.67 4.06
N HIS A 125 -10.64 16.05 3.90
CA HIS A 125 -11.33 17.06 4.71
C HIS A 125 -10.52 18.37 4.79
N ALA A 126 -10.29 18.99 3.63
CA ALA A 126 -9.45 20.17 3.47
C ALA A 126 -8.06 19.99 4.10
N TRP A 127 -7.42 18.85 3.83
CA TRP A 127 -6.09 18.50 4.33
C TRP A 127 -5.95 18.44 5.86
N SER A 128 -7.06 18.38 6.60
CA SER A 128 -7.04 18.04 8.03
C SER A 128 -6.67 16.58 8.28
N LYS A 129 -6.86 15.71 7.27
CA LYS A 129 -6.36 14.34 7.23
C LYS A 129 -5.30 14.19 6.14
N ARG A 130 -4.36 13.30 6.38
CA ARG A 130 -3.38 12.85 5.39
C ARG A 130 -4.07 11.94 4.38
N LEU A 131 -3.70 12.07 3.12
CA LEU A 131 -4.36 11.41 2.00
C LEU A 131 -3.55 10.21 1.52
N LEU A 132 -4.17 9.04 1.56
CA LEU A 132 -3.73 7.85 0.84
C LEU A 132 -4.37 7.86 -0.54
N LEU A 133 -3.60 8.23 -1.56
CA LEU A 133 -4.08 8.21 -2.94
C LEU A 133 -3.67 6.91 -3.62
N PHE A 134 -4.63 6.18 -4.16
CA PHE A 134 -4.39 5.00 -4.97
C PHE A 134 -4.88 5.23 -6.39
N VAL A 135 -4.01 5.01 -7.38
CA VAL A 135 -4.30 5.26 -8.79
C VAL A 135 -4.21 3.95 -9.58
N PRO A 136 -5.34 3.38 -10.04
CA PRO A 136 -5.35 2.23 -10.93
C PRO A 136 -4.75 2.58 -12.29
N LEU A 137 -3.92 1.68 -12.82
CA LEU A 137 -3.16 1.86 -14.05
C LEU A 137 -3.16 0.61 -14.91
N ARG A 138 -3.08 0.87 -16.22
CA ARG A 138 -2.84 -0.14 -17.25
C ARG A 138 -1.61 0.23 -18.07
N LEU A 139 -0.46 -0.35 -17.73
CA LEU A 139 0.86 -0.07 -18.31
C LEU A 139 1.16 -0.89 -19.58
N GLY A 140 0.15 -1.54 -20.16
CA GLY A 140 0.29 -2.38 -21.34
C GLY A 140 -0.86 -3.37 -21.51
N THR A 141 -0.82 -4.18 -22.56
CA THR A 141 -1.84 -5.21 -22.83
C THR A 141 -1.52 -6.49 -22.08
N ASN A 142 -0.51 -7.24 -22.49
CA ASN A 142 -0.15 -8.53 -21.88
C ASN A 142 1.12 -8.45 -21.01
N ARG A 143 1.94 -7.42 -21.25
CA ARG A 143 3.19 -7.15 -20.55
C ARG A 143 3.33 -5.63 -20.39
N VAL A 144 4.11 -5.21 -19.42
CA VAL A 144 4.46 -3.79 -19.25
C VAL A 144 5.20 -3.30 -20.50
N ASN A 145 4.69 -2.24 -21.12
CA ASN A 145 5.35 -1.61 -22.25
C ASN A 145 6.66 -0.96 -21.76
N SER A 146 7.75 -1.18 -22.51
CA SER A 146 9.07 -0.66 -22.17
C SER A 146 9.14 0.85 -22.04
N LEU A 147 8.22 1.60 -22.68
CA LEU A 147 8.10 3.04 -22.53
C LEU A 147 7.83 3.45 -21.07
N TYR A 148 7.04 2.66 -20.32
CA TYR A 148 6.72 2.98 -18.93
C TYR A 148 7.83 2.65 -17.93
N LYS A 149 8.96 2.09 -18.37
CA LYS A 149 10.06 1.73 -17.45
C LYS A 149 10.58 2.93 -16.67
N HIS A 150 10.83 4.03 -17.37
CA HIS A 150 11.29 5.27 -16.73
C HIS A 150 10.19 5.87 -15.86
N HIS A 151 8.93 5.83 -16.31
CA HIS A 151 7.81 6.33 -15.52
C HIS A 151 7.64 5.57 -14.19
N ILE A 152 7.75 4.23 -14.21
CA ILE A 152 7.75 3.40 -13.00
C ILE A 152 8.92 3.79 -12.06
N TRP A 153 10.10 4.00 -12.61
CA TRP A 153 11.27 4.42 -11.84
C TRP A 153 11.07 5.78 -11.16
N HIS A 154 10.52 6.76 -11.88
CA HIS A 154 10.20 8.07 -11.33
C HIS A 154 9.13 7.99 -10.23
N MET A 155 8.11 7.15 -10.40
CA MET A 155 7.11 6.92 -9.34
C MET A 155 7.77 6.35 -8.08
N PHE A 156 8.62 5.32 -8.18
CA PHE A 156 9.33 4.76 -7.03
C PHE A 156 10.33 5.73 -6.38
N SER A 157 10.84 6.71 -7.13
CA SER A 157 11.81 7.69 -6.65
C SER A 157 11.18 8.77 -5.75
N LEU A 158 9.84 8.91 -5.76
CA LEU A 158 9.14 9.86 -4.90
C LEU A 158 9.11 9.39 -3.44
N ARG A 159 9.37 10.31 -2.50
CA ARG A 159 9.25 10.04 -1.06
C ARG A 159 7.82 9.70 -0.63
N THR A 160 6.84 10.23 -1.36
CA THR A 160 5.40 10.03 -1.16
C THR A 160 4.93 8.66 -1.68
N CYS A 161 5.72 7.97 -2.51
CA CYS A 161 5.34 6.69 -3.09
C CYS A 161 5.27 5.57 -2.04
N LEU A 162 4.11 4.95 -1.94
CA LEU A 162 3.86 3.76 -1.13
C LEU A 162 4.13 2.47 -1.90
N GLY A 163 4.54 2.55 -3.17
CA GLY A 163 4.77 1.39 -4.02
C GLY A 163 3.58 1.04 -4.90
N ILE A 164 3.66 -0.12 -5.54
CA ILE A 164 2.70 -0.57 -6.56
C ILE A 164 2.10 -1.91 -6.11
N LEU A 165 0.78 -1.99 -6.12
CA LEU A 165 0.00 -3.21 -5.93
C LEU A 165 -0.29 -3.79 -7.32
N GLY A 166 -0.05 -5.07 -7.51
CA GLY A 166 -0.34 -5.71 -8.80
C GLY A 166 -0.18 -7.21 -8.72
N GLY A 167 0.12 -7.82 -9.86
CA GLY A 167 0.25 -9.26 -9.98
C GLY A 167 -0.83 -9.85 -10.87
N LYS A 168 -0.65 -11.13 -11.19
CA LYS A 168 -1.59 -11.89 -12.02
C LYS A 168 -2.73 -12.41 -11.14
N PRO A 169 -3.84 -12.88 -11.73
CA PRO A 169 -4.82 -13.68 -11.00
C PRO A 169 -4.12 -14.76 -10.17
N ASP A 170 -4.56 -14.92 -8.92
CA ASP A 170 -4.03 -15.84 -7.90
C ASP A 170 -2.56 -15.61 -7.48
N HIS A 171 -1.92 -14.55 -7.99
CA HIS A 171 -0.51 -14.22 -7.75
C HIS A 171 -0.32 -12.72 -7.53
N SER A 172 -0.90 -12.20 -6.44
CA SER A 172 -0.80 -10.78 -6.06
C SER A 172 0.53 -10.44 -5.41
N LEU A 173 1.16 -9.34 -5.81
CA LEU A 173 2.46 -8.90 -5.32
C LEU A 173 2.42 -7.43 -4.91
N TYR A 174 3.32 -7.06 -4.00
CA TYR A 174 3.51 -5.68 -3.58
C TYR A 174 4.92 -5.22 -3.94
N PHE A 175 5.03 -4.39 -4.97
CA PHE A 175 6.29 -3.86 -5.47
C PHE A 175 6.69 -2.63 -4.67
N ILE A 176 7.93 -2.64 -4.15
CA ILE A 176 8.44 -1.64 -3.20
C ILE A 176 9.58 -0.80 -3.76
N GLY A 177 10.07 -1.13 -4.96
CA GLY A 177 11.15 -0.40 -5.61
C GLY A 177 11.62 -1.06 -6.89
N CYS A 178 12.70 -0.53 -7.45
CA CYS A 178 13.32 -1.03 -8.67
C CYS A 178 14.84 -0.91 -8.61
N PHE A 179 15.53 -1.83 -9.28
CA PHE A 179 16.99 -1.81 -9.44
C PHE A 179 17.35 -2.25 -10.86
N GLY A 180 18.01 -1.36 -11.62
CA GLY A 180 18.29 -1.60 -13.04
C GLY A 180 17.00 -1.82 -13.83
N HIS A 181 16.84 -3.02 -14.40
CA HIS A 181 15.64 -3.42 -15.14
C HIS A 181 14.68 -4.31 -14.36
N ASP A 182 14.96 -4.52 -13.06
CA ASP A 182 14.18 -5.38 -12.19
C ASP A 182 13.33 -4.55 -11.22
N VAL A 183 12.16 -5.07 -10.89
CA VAL A 183 11.31 -4.58 -9.79
C VAL A 183 11.48 -5.47 -8.58
N ILE A 184 11.53 -4.85 -7.40
CA ILE A 184 11.69 -5.51 -6.10
C ILE A 184 10.31 -5.58 -5.45
N TYR A 185 9.95 -6.74 -4.91
CA TYR A 185 8.61 -6.96 -4.36
C TYR A 185 8.59 -7.83 -3.11
N LEU A 186 7.48 -7.73 -2.39
CA LEU A 186 7.08 -8.62 -1.30
C LEU A 186 5.99 -9.56 -1.79
N ASP A 187 6.18 -10.85 -1.47
CA ASP A 187 5.35 -11.95 -1.92
C ASP A 187 4.55 -12.51 -0.74
N PRO A 188 3.20 -12.44 -0.75
CA PRO A 188 2.37 -12.97 0.32
C PRO A 188 2.10 -14.49 0.22
N HIS A 189 2.55 -15.20 -0.83
CA HIS A 189 2.17 -16.61 -1.08
C HIS A 189 2.96 -17.62 -0.24
N VAL A 190 3.28 -17.27 1.00
CA VAL A 190 3.87 -18.16 2.00
C VAL A 190 2.94 -18.22 3.19
N ALA A 191 2.36 -19.39 3.45
CA ALA A 191 1.52 -19.59 4.63
C ALA A 191 2.40 -19.64 5.87
N HIS A 192 2.08 -18.79 6.85
CA HIS A 192 2.71 -18.78 8.17
C HIS A 192 1.72 -19.28 9.22
N GLU A 193 2.23 -19.95 10.26
CA GLU A 193 1.42 -20.28 11.43
C GLU A 193 0.99 -18.99 12.14
N TYR A 194 -0.28 -18.90 12.52
CA TYR A 194 -0.80 -17.77 13.26
C TYR A 194 -0.23 -17.75 14.70
N VAL A 195 0.46 -16.67 15.05
CA VAL A 195 1.00 -16.43 16.40
C VAL A 195 0.37 -15.15 16.95
N PRO A 196 -0.53 -15.23 17.95
CA PRO A 196 -1.20 -14.06 18.47
C PRO A 196 -0.21 -13.11 19.16
N ILE A 197 -0.20 -11.84 18.76
CA ILE A 197 0.67 -10.78 19.29
C ILE A 197 0.40 -10.58 20.79
N CYS A 198 -0.85 -10.70 21.23
CA CYS A 198 -1.26 -10.56 22.62
C CYS A 198 -0.71 -11.66 23.56
N THR A 199 -0.24 -12.80 23.04
CA THR A 199 0.45 -13.82 23.87
C THR A 199 1.82 -13.35 24.36
N TRP A 200 2.39 -12.31 23.74
CA TRP A 200 3.64 -11.70 24.19
C TRP A 200 3.40 -10.72 25.36
N ASP A 201 2.32 -9.93 25.31
CA ASP A 201 1.95 -8.93 26.33
C ASP A 201 1.69 -9.58 27.71
N ARG A 202 1.08 -10.77 27.73
CA ARG A 202 0.71 -11.49 28.97
C ARG A 202 1.81 -12.34 29.60
N SER A 203 3.03 -12.31 29.07
CA SER A 203 4.15 -13.14 29.56
C SER A 203 4.73 -12.72 30.93
N SER A 204 3.99 -11.92 31.69
CA SER A 204 4.29 -11.50 33.06
C SER A 204 3.91 -12.52 34.15
N PHE A 205 3.17 -13.61 33.85
CA PHE A 205 2.63 -14.48 34.92
C PHE A 205 2.92 -16.00 34.87
N ASP A 206 3.40 -16.59 33.77
CA ASP A 206 3.62 -18.06 33.72
C ASP A 206 5.08 -18.48 33.55
N GLY A 207 5.44 -19.51 34.33
CA GLY A 207 6.77 -20.01 34.64
C GLY A 207 7.70 -20.35 33.47
N GLU A 208 8.99 -20.38 33.81
CA GLU A 208 10.12 -20.26 32.87
C GLU A 208 10.42 -21.48 31.98
N GLU A 209 9.82 -22.65 32.22
CA GLU A 209 10.33 -23.92 31.67
C GLU A 209 9.86 -24.31 30.25
N LYS A 210 8.88 -23.61 29.64
CA LYS A 210 8.42 -23.89 28.25
C LYS A 210 8.76 -22.80 27.23
N ARG A 211 9.78 -21.97 27.50
CA ARG A 211 10.02 -20.70 26.78
C ARG A 211 10.98 -20.74 25.60
N GLU A 212 11.88 -21.73 25.49
CA GLU A 212 12.99 -21.67 24.52
C GLU A 212 12.64 -21.97 23.05
N LYS A 213 11.40 -22.40 22.75
CA LYS A 213 11.01 -22.77 21.36
C LYS A 213 10.01 -21.84 20.67
N ARG A 214 9.51 -20.79 21.34
CA ARG A 214 8.50 -19.91 20.72
C ARG A 214 9.16 -18.80 19.90
N LYS A 215 8.93 -18.82 18.57
CA LYS A 215 9.35 -17.74 17.67
C LYS A 215 8.67 -16.43 18.07
N HIS A 216 9.42 -15.33 18.06
CA HIS A 216 8.88 -14.01 18.35
C HIS A 216 7.83 -13.63 17.28
N PRO A 217 6.65 -13.09 17.63
CA PRO A 217 5.60 -12.74 16.66
C PRO A 217 6.12 -11.85 15.53
N LEU A 218 6.95 -10.84 15.86
CA LEU A 218 7.58 -9.97 14.85
C LEU A 218 8.37 -10.71 13.76
N SER A 219 8.91 -11.91 14.03
CA SER A 219 9.75 -12.63 13.07
C SER A 219 9.00 -13.11 11.81
N THR A 220 7.67 -13.17 11.85
CA THR A 220 6.83 -13.57 10.70
C THR A 220 6.28 -12.38 9.91
N TYR A 221 6.38 -11.15 10.44
CA TYR A 221 5.88 -9.93 9.78
C TYR A 221 6.96 -9.17 9.01
N HIS A 222 8.22 -9.62 9.06
CA HIS A 222 9.34 -9.01 8.35
C HIS A 222 9.97 -10.00 7.38
N CYS A 223 10.00 -9.65 6.10
CA CYS A 223 10.68 -10.45 5.10
C CYS A 223 12.19 -10.17 5.13
N ARG A 224 13.00 -11.22 5.36
CA ARG A 224 14.47 -11.13 5.43
C ARG A 224 15.17 -11.22 4.08
N SER A 225 14.47 -11.72 3.07
CA SER A 225 15.00 -11.89 1.71
C SER A 225 14.28 -10.93 0.79
N PHE A 226 15.02 -10.26 -0.09
CA PHE A 226 14.38 -9.49 -1.16
C PHE A 226 14.21 -10.39 -2.38
N THR A 227 13.05 -10.29 -3.02
CA THR A 227 12.78 -10.97 -4.29
C THR A 227 12.66 -9.92 -5.38
N LYS A 228 13.12 -10.26 -6.59
CA LYS A 228 13.05 -9.38 -7.75
C LYS A 228 12.63 -10.14 -9.00
N MET A 229 12.03 -9.42 -9.94
CA MET A 229 11.70 -9.92 -11.28
C MET A 229 11.97 -8.85 -12.33
N ALA A 230 12.13 -9.24 -13.59
CA ALA A 230 12.27 -8.27 -14.66
C ALA A 230 10.98 -7.45 -14.81
N MET A 231 11.10 -6.14 -15.00
CA MET A 231 9.94 -5.23 -15.07
C MET A 231 8.95 -5.58 -16.20
N LYS A 232 9.42 -6.24 -17.26
CA LYS A 232 8.59 -6.74 -18.37
C LYS A 232 7.65 -7.89 -17.97
N ASP A 233 7.96 -8.59 -16.89
CA ASP A 233 7.22 -9.75 -16.39
C ASP A 233 6.23 -9.37 -15.28
N MET A 234 6.30 -8.12 -14.79
CA MET A 234 5.28 -7.50 -13.96
C MET A 234 3.95 -7.43 -14.73
N ASP A 235 2.83 -7.66 -14.05
CA ASP A 235 1.50 -7.50 -14.65
C ASP A 235 1.26 -6.02 -15.02
N PRO A 236 0.80 -5.72 -16.25
CA PRO A 236 0.55 -4.34 -16.64
C PRO A 236 -0.66 -3.72 -15.94
N SER A 237 -1.53 -4.51 -15.30
CA SER A 237 -2.64 -4.04 -14.47
C SER A 237 -2.16 -3.86 -13.04
N CYS A 238 -2.08 -2.62 -12.58
CA CYS A 238 -1.57 -2.34 -11.25
C CYS A 238 -2.24 -1.11 -10.62
N VAL A 239 -1.95 -0.86 -9.36
CA VAL A 239 -2.37 0.35 -8.64
C VAL A 239 -1.16 0.93 -7.95
N VAL A 240 -0.82 2.18 -8.26
CA VAL A 240 0.23 2.91 -7.54
C VAL A 240 -0.38 3.62 -6.33
N GLY A 241 0.31 3.58 -5.19
CA GLY A 241 -0.10 4.25 -3.97
C GLY A 241 0.80 5.43 -3.61
N PHE A 242 0.22 6.49 -3.08
CA PHE A 242 0.91 7.65 -2.54
C PHE A 242 0.36 8.03 -1.16
N LEU A 243 1.20 8.61 -0.32
CA LEU A 243 0.82 9.25 0.94
C LEU A 243 1.19 10.74 0.86
N PHE A 244 0.19 11.60 1.01
CA PHE A 244 0.36 13.05 1.05
C PHE A 244 -0.08 13.61 2.39
N ARG A 245 0.73 14.49 2.95
CA ARG A 245 0.49 15.18 4.23
C ARG A 245 -0.23 16.51 4.04
N SER A 246 -0.04 17.15 2.89
CA SER A 246 -0.63 18.43 2.56
C SER A 246 -0.81 18.56 1.05
N ARG A 247 -1.51 19.63 0.64
CA ARG A 247 -1.73 19.98 -0.77
C ARG A 247 -0.42 20.21 -1.50
N GLU A 248 0.51 20.92 -0.85
CA GLU A 248 1.79 21.29 -1.42
C GLU A 248 2.65 20.05 -1.71
N GLU A 249 2.66 19.05 -0.82
CA GLU A 249 3.40 17.80 -1.03
C GLU A 249 2.83 16.99 -2.21
N MET A 250 1.51 17.03 -2.40
CA MET A 250 0.83 16.43 -3.54
C MET A 250 1.19 17.17 -4.84
N ASP A 251 1.04 18.49 -4.86
CA ASP A 251 1.32 19.33 -6.03
C ASP A 251 2.79 19.24 -6.44
N ASP A 252 3.73 19.21 -5.50
CA ASP A 252 5.16 19.01 -5.76
C ASP A 252 5.45 17.64 -6.37
N SER A 253 4.84 16.58 -5.83
CA SER A 253 4.99 15.23 -6.37
C SER A 253 4.46 15.15 -7.80
N PHE A 254 3.29 15.74 -8.06
CA PHE A 254 2.69 15.78 -9.39
C PHE A 254 3.47 16.64 -10.38
N ARG A 255 4.02 17.77 -9.93
CA ARG A 255 4.94 18.57 -10.73
C ARG A 255 6.17 17.77 -11.16
N ILE A 256 6.79 17.02 -10.25
CA ILE A 256 7.92 16.14 -10.58
C ILE A 256 7.51 15.07 -11.59
N LEU A 257 6.35 14.44 -11.42
CA LEU A 257 5.85 13.43 -12.35
C LEU A 257 5.55 14.02 -13.74
N ASN A 258 4.96 15.22 -13.80
CA ASN A 258 4.67 15.93 -15.04
C ASN A 258 5.95 16.32 -15.79
N LEU A 259 6.97 16.81 -15.07
CA LEU A 259 8.29 17.13 -15.65
C LEU A 259 8.98 15.90 -16.26
N ASN A 260 8.70 14.70 -15.73
CA ASN A 260 9.22 13.43 -16.25
C ASN A 260 8.23 12.71 -17.17
N GLN A 261 7.22 13.44 -17.68
CA GLN A 261 6.20 12.94 -18.63
C GLN A 261 5.47 11.69 -18.13
N VAL A 262 5.34 11.54 -16.80
CA VAL A 262 4.59 10.42 -16.21
C VAL A 262 3.10 10.73 -16.22
N ILE A 263 2.73 12.00 -15.99
CA ILE A 263 1.35 12.45 -15.93
C ILE A 263 1.19 13.70 -16.81
N ASP A 264 -0.01 13.90 -17.33
CA ASP A 264 -0.49 15.16 -17.89
C ASP A 264 -1.33 15.90 -16.84
N MET A 265 -1.19 17.21 -16.80
CA MET A 265 -2.01 18.08 -15.95
C MET A 265 -2.89 18.99 -16.80
N ASP A 266 -4.21 18.82 -16.69
CA ASP A 266 -5.18 19.72 -17.28
C ASP A 266 -5.61 20.76 -16.25
N MET A 267 -5.23 22.03 -16.46
CA MET A 267 -5.67 23.15 -15.64
C MET A 267 -7.09 23.53 -16.04
N GLY A 268 -8.08 23.18 -15.21
CA GLY A 268 -9.47 23.57 -15.44
C GLY A 268 -9.71 25.06 -15.20
N PRO A 269 -10.89 25.59 -15.56
CA PRO A 269 -11.18 27.03 -15.52
C PRO A 269 -11.27 27.66 -14.11
N GLY A 270 -11.00 26.92 -13.02
CA GLY A 270 -11.00 27.45 -11.65
C GLY A 270 -10.12 26.67 -10.66
N GLU A 271 -9.76 27.30 -9.54
CA GLU A 271 -9.02 26.64 -8.44
C GLU A 271 -9.78 25.39 -7.96
N GLY A 272 -9.15 24.22 -8.09
CA GLY A 272 -9.73 22.92 -7.69
C GLY A 272 -10.31 22.08 -8.84
N SER A 273 -10.39 22.62 -10.05
CA SER A 273 -10.82 21.90 -11.26
C SER A 273 -9.69 21.20 -12.03
N ASN A 274 -8.48 21.16 -11.45
CA ASN A 274 -7.33 20.52 -12.06
C ASN A 274 -7.53 19.01 -12.09
N VAL A 275 -7.45 18.45 -13.30
CA VAL A 275 -7.53 17.00 -13.55
C VAL A 275 -6.14 16.52 -13.95
N LEU A 276 -5.66 15.51 -13.24
CA LEU A 276 -4.38 14.89 -13.51
C LEU A 276 -4.63 13.53 -14.13
N ARG A 277 -3.98 13.23 -15.24
CA ARG A 277 -4.08 11.93 -15.92
C ARG A 277 -2.71 11.32 -16.04
N ILE A 278 -2.58 10.04 -15.74
CA ILE A 278 -1.31 9.35 -16.03
C ILE A 278 -1.19 9.19 -17.55
N GLN A 279 -0.07 9.63 -18.13
CA GLN A 279 0.15 9.56 -19.57
C GLN A 279 -0.01 8.11 -20.02
N SER A 280 -0.94 7.89 -20.93
CA SER A 280 -1.06 6.60 -21.63
C SER A 280 -0.82 6.84 -23.12
N PHE A 281 0.39 6.55 -23.57
CA PHE A 281 0.74 6.63 -25.01
C PHE A 281 -0.14 5.72 -25.89
N LEU A 282 -0.80 4.73 -25.28
CA LEU A 282 -1.79 3.89 -25.95
C LEU A 282 -3.06 4.67 -26.34
N CYS A 283 -3.48 5.69 -25.59
CA CYS A 283 -4.71 6.42 -25.88
C CYS A 283 -4.54 7.38 -27.07
N ASP A 284 -3.44 8.12 -27.13
CA ASP A 284 -3.27 9.12 -28.20
C ASP A 284 -2.87 8.51 -29.55
N THR A 285 -2.16 7.38 -29.54
CA THR A 285 -1.88 6.63 -30.79
C THR A 285 -3.14 5.92 -31.30
N MET A 286 -4.01 5.42 -30.41
CA MET A 286 -5.25 4.74 -30.80
C MET A 286 -6.37 5.72 -31.20
N LYS A 287 -6.39 6.95 -30.68
CA LYS A 287 -7.30 8.01 -31.17
C LYS A 287 -7.05 8.36 -32.64
N HIS A 288 -5.80 8.30 -33.09
CA HIS A 288 -5.46 8.50 -34.50
C HIS A 288 -5.65 7.26 -35.39
N LEU A 289 -5.65 6.05 -34.83
CA LEU A 289 -5.87 4.80 -35.58
C LEU A 289 -7.35 4.39 -35.73
N CYS A 290 -8.25 4.88 -34.86
CA CYS A 290 -9.70 4.62 -34.97
C CYS A 290 -10.46 5.58 -35.91
N MET A 291 -9.76 6.47 -36.63
CA MET A 291 -10.33 7.40 -37.63
C MET A 291 -10.03 6.98 -39.07
N ILE A 292 -9.97 5.67 -39.36
CA ILE A 292 -10.04 5.19 -40.75
C ILE A 292 -11.53 5.04 -41.08
N PRO A 293 -12.10 5.90 -41.96
CA PRO A 293 -13.47 5.71 -42.40
C PRO A 293 -13.56 4.38 -43.14
N ALA A 294 -14.52 3.54 -42.76
CA ALA A 294 -14.94 2.41 -43.58
C ALA A 294 -15.33 2.95 -44.96
N LYS A 295 -14.43 2.77 -45.95
CA LYS A 295 -14.74 3.05 -47.35
C LYS A 295 -15.62 1.90 -47.86
N LYS A 296 -16.87 2.27 -48.16
CA LYS A 296 -17.89 1.66 -49.04
C LYS A 296 -17.98 0.14 -49.11
#